data_AF-A0A847AVG4-F1
#
_entry.id   AF-A0A847AVG4-F1
#
_cell.length_a   1.000
_cell.length_b   1.000
_cell.length_c   1.000
_cell.angle_alpha   90.00
_cell.angle_beta   90.00
_cell.angle_gamma   90.00
#
_symmetry.space_group_name_H-M   'P 1'
#
loop_
_entity.id
_entity.type
_entity.pdbx_description
1 polymer ?
#
loop_
_entity_poly.entity_id
_entity_poly.type
_entity_poly.pdbx_seq_one_letter_code
_entity_poly.pdbx_strand_id
1 'polypeptide(L)'
;VKAAYYASRMGISSPLPQTLSLALGSAEVTPLELTSAFGVFANDGIMTVPYDIIRIEDFEGNTIKENYPKEMQVLSPQTNFIMTNLLQQACTYGTGWYTRRIGRPLGGKTGTTNNASDVWFTGFTPDLVTSVWMGYDERVTLGPRRAGGGVAAPIWTDYIRKALAHTPVLDFQVPDGIVFVNVDPETGLLASDFSDKAILQPFIKGTEPLSYF
;
A
#
# COMPACT_ATOMS: atom_id res chain seq x y z
N VAL A 1 2.69 -15.56 -14.18
CA VAL A 1 1.25 -15.91 -14.22
C VAL A 1 0.46 -15.43 -12.98
N LYS A 2 0.65 -15.98 -11.76
CA LYS A 2 -0.16 -15.59 -10.58
C LYS A 2 0.01 -14.12 -10.14
N ALA A 3 1.23 -13.59 -10.13
CA ALA A 3 1.47 -12.20 -9.72
C ALA A 3 0.78 -11.18 -10.65
N ALA A 4 0.96 -11.34 -11.97
CA ALA A 4 0.29 -10.49 -12.96
C ALA A 4 -1.25 -10.59 -12.88
N TYR A 5 -1.78 -11.79 -12.60
CA TYR A 5 -3.22 -11.97 -12.39
C TYR A 5 -3.76 -11.12 -11.23
N TYR A 6 -3.12 -11.18 -10.06
CA TYR A 6 -3.54 -10.37 -8.90
C TYR A 6 -3.34 -8.87 -9.15
N ALA A 7 -2.23 -8.47 -9.77
CA ALA A 7 -1.99 -7.08 -10.14
C ALA A 7 -3.10 -6.52 -11.05
N SER A 8 -3.53 -7.27 -12.06
CA SER A 8 -4.65 -6.88 -12.92
C SER A 8 -5.98 -6.82 -12.18
N ARG A 9 -6.24 -7.76 -11.26
CA ARG A 9 -7.44 -7.72 -10.40
C ARG A 9 -7.46 -6.48 -9.52
N MET A 10 -6.30 -6.01 -9.06
CA MET A 10 -6.16 -4.80 -8.24
C MET A 10 -6.20 -3.49 -9.05
N GLY A 11 -6.42 -3.55 -10.37
CA GLY A 11 -6.63 -2.36 -11.20
C GLY A 11 -5.43 -1.96 -12.07
N ILE A 12 -4.36 -2.76 -12.13
CA ILE A 12 -3.25 -2.50 -13.07
C ILE A 12 -3.64 -3.01 -14.46
N SER A 13 -3.87 -2.08 -15.40
CA SER A 13 -4.22 -2.36 -16.79
C SER A 13 -3.02 -2.29 -17.73
N SER A 14 -1.96 -1.57 -17.33
CA SER A 14 -0.70 -1.47 -18.05
C SER A 14 -0.07 -2.86 -18.30
N PRO A 15 0.61 -3.08 -19.45
CA PRO A 15 1.20 -4.36 -19.79
C PRO A 15 2.24 -4.82 -18.75
N LEU A 16 2.03 -6.01 -18.19
CA LEU A 16 2.95 -6.59 -17.20
C LEU A 16 3.89 -7.62 -17.86
N PRO A 17 5.23 -7.39 -17.83
CA PRO A 17 6.19 -8.34 -18.38
C PRO A 17 6.13 -9.67 -17.61
N GLN A 18 6.09 -10.80 -18.33
CA GLN A 18 6.12 -12.14 -17.73
C GLN A 18 7.56 -12.59 -17.46
N THR A 19 8.33 -11.76 -16.77
CA THR A 19 9.74 -11.99 -16.44
C THR A 19 9.95 -11.93 -14.92
N LEU A 20 11.09 -12.44 -14.45
CA LEU A 20 11.45 -12.37 -13.02
C LEU A 20 11.61 -10.92 -12.53
N SER A 21 12.00 -10.00 -13.41
CA SER A 21 12.17 -8.58 -13.05
C SER A 21 10.86 -7.89 -12.69
N LEU A 22 9.69 -8.49 -13.01
CA LEU A 22 8.40 -7.99 -12.54
C LEU A 22 8.36 -7.88 -11.02
N ALA A 23 8.99 -8.81 -10.29
CA ALA A 23 9.08 -8.77 -8.83
C ALA A 23 9.89 -7.57 -8.30
N LEU A 24 10.72 -6.95 -9.15
CA LEU A 24 11.50 -5.74 -8.84
C LEU A 24 10.82 -4.44 -9.32
N GLY A 25 9.62 -4.54 -9.94
CA GLY A 25 8.90 -3.37 -10.45
C GLY A 25 9.43 -2.86 -11.80
N SER A 26 9.80 -3.75 -12.71
CA SER A 26 10.22 -3.39 -14.08
C SER A 26 9.08 -2.95 -15.00
N ALA A 27 7.83 -3.06 -14.56
CA ALA A 27 6.65 -2.64 -15.31
C ALA A 27 6.47 -1.11 -15.21
N GLU A 28 6.09 -0.50 -16.33
CA GLU A 28 5.66 0.90 -16.35
C GLU A 28 4.15 0.93 -16.05
N VAL A 29 3.77 1.73 -15.05
CA VAL A 29 2.38 1.90 -14.62
C VAL A 29 2.12 3.37 -14.36
N THR A 30 0.87 3.80 -14.51
CA THR A 30 0.52 5.18 -14.19
C THR A 30 0.40 5.39 -12.68
N PRO A 31 0.58 6.63 -12.17
CA PRO A 31 0.31 6.94 -10.77
C PRO A 31 -1.12 6.58 -10.33
N LEU A 32 -2.10 6.75 -11.22
CA LEU A 32 -3.50 6.44 -10.91
C LEU A 32 -3.72 4.93 -10.73
N GLU A 33 -3.15 4.09 -11.59
CA GLU A 33 -3.23 2.63 -11.45
C GLU A 33 -2.57 2.16 -10.16
N LEU A 34 -1.38 2.69 -9.84
CA LEU A 34 -0.68 2.32 -8.61
C LEU A 34 -1.42 2.80 -7.36
N THR A 35 -2.01 4.00 -7.40
CA THR A 35 -2.87 4.52 -6.34
C THR A 35 -4.09 3.62 -6.14
N SER A 36 -4.77 3.25 -7.23
CA SER A 36 -5.92 2.35 -7.20
C SER A 36 -5.57 0.99 -6.61
N ALA A 37 -4.42 0.42 -6.99
CA ALA A 37 -3.97 -0.86 -6.48
C ALA A 37 -3.66 -0.80 -4.98
N PHE A 38 -3.07 0.29 -4.47
CA PHE A 38 -2.89 0.47 -3.02
C PHE A 38 -4.19 0.79 -2.29
N GLY A 39 -5.18 1.36 -2.98
CA GLY A 39 -6.53 1.58 -2.45
C GLY A 39 -7.20 0.27 -2.01
N VAL A 40 -6.88 -0.85 -2.67
CA VAL A 40 -7.31 -2.20 -2.23
C VAL A 40 -6.89 -2.48 -0.79
N PHE A 41 -5.67 -2.09 -0.40
CA PHE A 41 -5.17 -2.34 0.95
C PHE A 41 -5.85 -1.48 2.00
N ALA A 42 -6.10 -0.21 1.67
CA ALA A 42 -6.84 0.72 2.52
C ALA A 42 -8.31 0.30 2.71
N ASN A 43 -8.88 -0.38 1.71
CA ASN A 43 -10.30 -0.71 1.61
C ASN A 43 -10.58 -2.21 1.80
N ASP A 44 -9.96 -2.85 2.79
CA ASP A 44 -10.22 -4.24 3.20
C ASP A 44 -10.21 -5.29 2.07
N GLY A 45 -9.36 -5.10 1.07
CA GLY A 45 -9.22 -6.01 -0.07
C GLY A 45 -10.22 -5.79 -1.20
N ILE A 46 -10.96 -4.68 -1.16
CA ILE A 46 -11.94 -4.28 -2.18
C ILE A 46 -11.29 -3.31 -3.16
N MET A 47 -11.20 -3.72 -4.43
CA MET A 47 -10.81 -2.84 -5.52
C MET A 47 -12.00 -1.98 -5.93
N THR A 48 -11.79 -0.67 -5.96
CA THR A 48 -12.76 0.31 -6.44
C THR A 48 -12.21 0.96 -7.70
N VAL A 49 -12.98 0.93 -8.79
CA VAL A 49 -12.57 1.58 -10.05
C VAL A 49 -12.56 3.11 -9.84
N PRO A 50 -11.43 3.81 -10.03
CA PRO A 50 -11.38 5.26 -9.89
C PRO A 50 -12.27 5.96 -10.93
N TYR A 51 -12.98 7.00 -10.50
CA TYR A 51 -13.77 7.87 -11.37
C TYR A 51 -13.76 9.30 -10.82
N ASP A 52 -13.88 10.27 -11.73
CA ASP A 52 -13.75 11.71 -11.48
C ASP A 52 -15.09 12.46 -11.60
N ILE A 53 -15.92 12.06 -12.57
CA ILE A 53 -17.25 12.64 -12.78
C ILE A 53 -18.26 11.91 -11.88
N ILE A 54 -18.83 12.59 -10.89
CA ILE A 54 -19.88 12.02 -10.03
C ILE A 54 -21.24 12.10 -10.74
N ARG A 55 -21.58 13.27 -11.30
CA ARG A 55 -22.89 13.55 -11.88
C ARG A 55 -22.80 14.60 -12.99
N ILE A 56 -23.65 14.46 -14.01
CA ILE A 56 -23.83 15.40 -15.12
C ILE A 56 -25.30 15.79 -15.15
N GLU A 57 -25.59 17.09 -15.14
CA GLU A 57 -26.93 17.66 -15.20
C GLU A 57 -27.07 18.58 -16.41
N ASP A 58 -28.30 18.75 -16.90
CA ASP A 58 -28.62 19.82 -17.85
C ASP A 58 -28.88 21.16 -17.14
N PHE A 59 -29.20 22.21 -17.90
CA PHE A 59 -29.47 23.54 -17.36
C PHE A 59 -30.77 23.63 -16.56
N GLU A 60 -31.67 22.65 -16.71
CA GLU A 60 -32.94 22.57 -15.96
C GLU A 60 -32.77 21.78 -14.66
N GLY A 61 -31.59 21.19 -14.41
CA GLY A 61 -31.28 20.39 -13.24
C GLY A 61 -31.64 18.90 -13.39
N ASN A 62 -31.97 18.43 -14.61
CA ASN A 62 -32.23 17.02 -14.84
C ASN A 62 -30.91 16.23 -14.91
N THR A 63 -30.83 15.11 -14.20
CA THR A 63 -29.66 14.22 -14.25
C THR A 63 -29.55 13.53 -15.62
N ILE A 64 -28.49 13.85 -16.36
CA ILE A 64 -28.12 13.16 -17.61
C ILE A 64 -27.38 11.86 -17.28
N LYS A 65 -26.48 11.92 -16.30
CA LYS A 65 -25.62 10.80 -15.90
C LYS A 65 -25.26 10.91 -14.43
N GLU A 66 -25.24 9.78 -13.75
CA GLU A 66 -24.75 9.65 -12.38
C GLU A 66 -23.88 8.39 -12.31
N ASN A 67 -22.67 8.52 -11.76
CA ASN A 67 -21.74 7.41 -11.60
C ASN A 67 -21.73 6.97 -10.15
N TYR A 68 -21.67 5.65 -9.97
CA TYR A 68 -21.59 5.00 -8.68
C TYR A 68 -20.29 4.18 -8.61
N PRO A 69 -19.68 4.03 -7.41
CA PRO A 69 -18.51 3.18 -7.24
C PRO A 69 -18.73 1.77 -7.79
N LYS A 70 -17.75 1.25 -8.52
CA LYS A 70 -17.73 -0.14 -8.97
C LYS A 70 -16.70 -0.88 -8.14
N GLU A 71 -17.18 -1.79 -7.31
CA GLU A 71 -16.40 -2.47 -6.30
C GLU A 71 -16.27 -3.97 -6.61
N MET A 72 -15.10 -4.53 -6.28
CA MET A 72 -14.83 -5.96 -6.41
C MET A 72 -13.92 -6.42 -5.29
N GLN A 73 -14.34 -7.45 -4.53
CA GLN A 73 -13.44 -8.13 -3.60
C GLN A 73 -12.34 -8.86 -4.39
N VAL A 74 -11.09 -8.49 -4.16
CA VAL A 74 -9.93 -9.06 -4.88
C VAL A 74 -8.93 -9.75 -3.96
N LEU A 75 -8.94 -9.43 -2.67
CA LEU A 75 -8.22 -10.12 -1.60
C LEU A 75 -9.19 -10.52 -0.50
N SER A 76 -8.94 -11.59 0.25
CA SER A 76 -9.71 -11.81 1.49
C SER A 76 -9.35 -10.76 2.54
N PRO A 77 -10.25 -10.40 3.48
CA PRO A 77 -9.92 -9.49 4.57
C PRO A 77 -8.68 -9.92 5.36
N GLN A 78 -8.52 -11.23 5.61
CA GLN A 78 -7.36 -11.77 6.31
C GLN A 78 -6.06 -11.55 5.51
N THR A 79 -6.07 -11.86 4.22
CA THR A 79 -4.89 -11.62 3.35
C THR A 79 -4.56 -10.13 3.29
N ASN A 80 -5.59 -9.28 3.20
CA ASN A 80 -5.44 -7.84 3.19
C ASN A 80 -4.81 -7.31 4.48
N PHE A 81 -5.25 -7.83 5.64
CA PHE A 81 -4.73 -7.43 6.93
C PHE A 81 -3.26 -7.80 7.10
N ILE A 82 -2.85 -9.00 6.68
CA ILE A 82 -1.44 -9.41 6.68
C ILE A 82 -0.60 -8.46 5.81
N MET A 83 -1.05 -8.16 4.58
CA MET A 83 -0.36 -7.22 3.69
C MET A 83 -0.28 -5.81 4.27
N THR A 84 -1.37 -5.34 4.88
CA THR A 84 -1.43 -4.04 5.55
C THR A 84 -0.45 -3.98 6.71
N ASN A 85 -0.35 -5.02 7.53
CA ASN A 85 0.63 -5.11 8.60
C ASN A 85 2.07 -5.04 8.07
N LEU A 86 2.39 -5.79 7.00
CA LEU A 86 3.72 -5.74 6.38
C LEU A 86 4.05 -4.33 5.84
N LEU A 87 3.08 -3.65 5.24
CA LEU A 87 3.24 -2.29 4.72
C LEU A 87 3.34 -1.24 5.83
N GLN A 88 2.66 -1.44 6.96
CA GLN A 88 2.87 -0.65 8.18
C GLN A 88 4.30 -0.82 8.70
N GLN A 89 4.86 -2.03 8.67
CA GLN A 89 6.24 -2.29 9.07
C GLN A 89 7.26 -1.64 8.12
N ALA A 90 6.99 -1.62 6.80
CA ALA A 90 7.86 -0.94 5.83
C ALA A 90 7.94 0.58 6.06
N CYS A 91 6.87 1.18 6.59
CA CYS A 91 6.85 2.58 7.00
C CYS A 91 7.32 2.78 8.43
N THR A 92 7.14 1.79 9.29
CA THR A 92 7.73 1.77 10.60
C THR A 92 9.20 1.47 10.40
N TYR A 93 9.64 0.24 10.56
CA TYR A 93 11.06 -0.16 10.59
C TYR A 93 11.83 -0.04 9.27
N GLY A 94 11.14 0.19 8.14
CA GLY A 94 11.76 0.18 6.81
C GLY A 94 12.12 1.55 6.22
N THR A 95 12.25 1.56 4.90
CA THR A 95 12.67 2.73 4.10
C THR A 95 11.65 3.88 4.09
N GLY A 96 10.41 3.61 4.51
CA GLY A 96 9.35 4.61 4.64
C GLY A 96 9.37 5.39 5.95
N TRP A 97 10.36 5.17 6.85
CA TRP A 97 10.38 5.68 8.23
C TRP A 97 9.97 7.14 8.43
N TYR A 98 10.22 8.02 7.45
CA TYR A 98 9.87 9.44 7.53
C TYR A 98 8.36 9.66 7.72
N THR A 99 7.52 8.78 7.17
CA THR A 99 6.06 8.90 7.22
C THR A 99 5.48 8.73 8.61
N ARG A 100 6.19 8.08 9.55
CA ARG A 100 5.78 7.97 10.96
C ARG A 100 5.48 9.33 11.61
N ARG A 101 6.05 10.41 11.07
CA ARG A 101 5.84 11.79 11.53
C ARG A 101 4.41 12.30 11.38
N ILE A 102 3.52 11.61 10.63
CA ILE A 102 2.11 11.99 10.58
C ILE A 102 1.37 11.69 11.89
N GLY A 103 1.89 10.79 12.74
CA GLY A 103 1.29 10.46 14.05
C GLY A 103 -0.03 9.69 13.97
N ARG A 104 -0.27 8.91 12.90
CA ARG A 104 -1.49 8.15 12.65
C ARG A 104 -1.17 6.79 12.00
N PRO A 105 -2.03 5.76 12.13
CA PRO A 105 -1.85 4.48 11.46
C PRO A 105 -1.74 4.63 9.94
N LEU A 106 -0.72 4.01 9.34
CA LEU A 106 -0.45 4.11 7.91
C LEU A 106 0.32 2.91 7.38
N GLY A 107 0.00 2.50 6.15
CA GLY A 107 0.79 1.55 5.38
C GLY A 107 1.39 2.21 4.15
N GLY A 108 2.50 1.68 3.63
CA GLY A 108 3.06 2.21 2.38
C GLY A 108 4.40 1.61 2.00
N LYS A 109 4.87 1.99 0.82
CA LYS A 109 6.12 1.47 0.27
C LYS A 109 6.83 2.50 -0.59
N THR A 110 8.16 2.55 -0.43
CA THR A 110 9.06 3.28 -1.32
C THR A 110 9.35 2.47 -2.59
N GLY A 111 9.40 3.14 -3.74
CA GLY A 111 9.96 2.63 -4.99
C GLY A 111 11.10 3.51 -5.47
N THR A 112 12.14 2.93 -6.07
CA THR A 112 13.26 3.67 -6.66
C THR A 112 13.81 2.85 -7.81
N THR A 113 13.77 3.40 -9.02
CA THR A 113 14.32 2.73 -10.20
C THR A 113 15.83 2.83 -10.25
N ASN A 114 16.44 2.06 -11.15
CA ASN A 114 17.88 2.13 -11.40
C ASN A 114 18.33 3.56 -11.71
N ASN A 115 19.51 3.94 -11.22
CA ASN A 115 20.04 5.30 -11.32
C ASN A 115 19.16 6.40 -10.73
N ALA A 116 18.16 6.05 -9.91
CA ALA A 116 17.19 6.98 -9.34
C ALA A 116 16.57 7.92 -10.40
N SER A 117 16.20 7.37 -11.56
CA SER A 117 15.44 8.15 -12.57
C SER A 117 14.02 8.43 -12.09
N ASP A 118 13.45 7.50 -11.33
CA ASP A 118 12.10 7.57 -10.80
C ASP A 118 12.13 7.22 -9.32
N VAL A 119 11.49 8.06 -8.52
CA VAL A 119 11.30 7.82 -7.10
C VAL A 119 9.83 7.88 -6.75
N TRP A 120 9.39 6.89 -5.99
CA TRP A 120 8.00 6.69 -5.63
C TRP A 120 7.85 6.57 -4.13
N PHE A 121 6.73 7.07 -3.63
CA PHE A 121 6.15 6.61 -2.39
C PHE A 121 4.64 6.49 -2.59
N THR A 122 4.13 5.28 -2.44
CA THR A 122 2.69 5.05 -2.37
C THR A 122 2.35 4.58 -0.97
N GLY A 123 1.41 5.27 -0.35
CA GLY A 123 0.98 4.97 1.01
C GLY A 123 -0.50 5.27 1.20
N PHE A 124 -1.01 4.76 2.30
CA PHE A 124 -2.41 4.91 2.67
C PHE A 124 -2.58 4.99 4.19
N THR A 125 -3.66 5.62 4.56
CA THR A 125 -4.35 5.58 5.86
C THR A 125 -5.68 4.86 5.65
N PRO A 126 -6.43 4.47 6.71
CA PRO A 126 -7.72 3.81 6.52
C PRO A 126 -8.73 4.61 5.66
N ASP A 127 -8.59 5.94 5.63
CA ASP A 127 -9.50 6.88 4.96
C ASP A 127 -8.96 7.47 3.65
N LEU A 128 -7.67 7.34 3.35
CA LEU A 128 -7.06 7.98 2.18
C LEU A 128 -5.83 7.23 1.67
N VAL A 129 -5.79 6.97 0.36
CA VAL A 129 -4.61 6.50 -0.38
C VAL A 129 -4.01 7.65 -1.20
N THR A 130 -2.68 7.69 -1.31
CA THR A 130 -1.97 8.68 -2.12
C THR A 130 -0.68 8.09 -2.66
N SER A 131 -0.42 8.29 -3.95
CA SER A 131 0.87 8.05 -4.59
C SER A 131 1.58 9.36 -4.90
N VAL A 132 2.87 9.41 -4.61
CA VAL A 132 3.77 10.48 -5.05
C VAL A 132 4.84 9.86 -5.93
N TRP A 133 4.93 10.34 -7.17
CA TRP A 133 6.02 10.09 -8.08
C TRP A 133 6.83 11.36 -8.29
N MET A 134 8.13 11.20 -8.46
CA MET A 134 9.00 12.23 -8.97
C MET A 134 10.01 11.62 -9.94
N GLY A 135 10.19 12.31 -11.05
CA GLY A 135 11.11 12.00 -12.13
C GLY A 135 11.14 13.17 -13.09
N TYR A 136 11.94 13.04 -14.14
CA TYR A 136 11.89 13.95 -15.29
C TYR A 136 11.12 13.27 -16.42
N ASP A 137 10.55 14.07 -17.34
CA ASP A 137 9.86 13.54 -18.51
C ASP A 137 10.80 12.70 -19.39
N GLU A 138 12.06 13.14 -19.49
CA GLU A 138 13.14 12.33 -20.03
C GLU A 138 13.76 11.48 -18.93
N ARG A 139 14.14 10.24 -19.24
CA ARG A 139 14.63 9.27 -18.26
C ARG A 139 16.07 9.56 -17.81
N VAL A 140 16.24 10.61 -17.03
CA VAL A 140 17.51 11.07 -16.47
C VAL A 140 17.52 10.94 -14.95
N THR A 141 18.72 10.84 -14.37
CA THR A 141 18.89 10.66 -12.92
C THR A 141 18.44 11.89 -12.14
N LEU A 142 17.74 11.70 -11.02
CA LEU A 142 17.49 12.75 -10.02
C LEU A 142 18.75 13.14 -9.23
N GLY A 143 19.84 12.41 -9.44
CA GLY A 143 21.12 12.61 -8.77
C GLY A 143 21.35 11.64 -7.60
N PRO A 144 22.59 11.64 -7.06
CA PRO A 144 22.98 10.70 -6.02
C PRO A 144 22.14 10.91 -4.74
N ARG A 145 21.85 9.81 -4.04
CA ARG A 145 21.12 9.78 -2.76
C ARG A 145 19.67 10.31 -2.82
N ARG A 146 19.08 10.44 -4.02
CA ARG A 146 17.65 10.72 -4.20
C ARG A 146 16.87 9.41 -4.28
N ALA A 147 16.51 8.85 -3.13
CA ALA A 147 15.66 7.66 -3.05
C ALA A 147 14.21 8.04 -2.70
N GLY A 148 13.26 7.14 -2.96
CA GLY A 148 11.83 7.33 -2.65
C GLY A 148 11.57 7.77 -1.21
N GLY A 149 12.27 7.17 -0.24
CA GLY A 149 12.14 7.52 1.18
C GLY A 149 12.66 8.92 1.55
N GLY A 150 13.57 9.49 0.76
CA GLY A 150 14.16 10.81 1.02
C GLY A 150 13.53 11.95 0.21
N VAL A 151 12.72 11.64 -0.80
CA VAL A 151 12.14 12.62 -1.72
C VAL A 151 10.62 12.52 -1.77
N ALA A 152 10.08 11.38 -2.20
CA ALA A 152 8.64 11.19 -2.36
C ALA A 152 7.93 11.03 -1.01
N ALA A 153 8.50 10.28 -0.05
CA ALA A 153 7.88 10.05 1.25
C ALA A 153 7.69 11.34 2.08
N PRO A 154 8.64 12.30 2.12
CA PRO A 154 8.42 13.59 2.76
C PRO A 154 7.28 14.42 2.15
N ILE A 155 7.15 14.44 0.82
CA ILE A 155 6.07 15.13 0.12
C ILE A 155 4.72 14.50 0.48
N TRP A 156 4.64 13.17 0.41
CA TRP A 156 3.46 12.42 0.83
C TRP A 156 3.09 12.74 2.29
N THR A 157 4.07 12.78 3.19
CA THR A 157 3.87 13.05 4.62
C THR A 157 3.27 14.45 4.86
N ASP A 158 3.81 15.48 4.19
CA ASP A 158 3.29 16.83 4.35
C ASP A 158 1.88 16.98 3.77
N TYR A 159 1.61 16.36 2.61
CA TYR A 159 0.28 16.33 2.01
C TYR A 159 -0.75 15.67 2.95
N ILE A 160 -0.48 14.45 3.41
CA ILE A 160 -1.41 13.70 4.26
C ILE A 160 -1.68 14.42 5.58
N ARG A 161 -0.66 15.03 6.20
CA ARG A 161 -0.83 15.82 7.41
C ARG A 161 -1.81 16.98 7.23
N LYS A 162 -1.80 17.62 6.05
CA LYS A 162 -2.72 18.71 5.70
C LYS A 162 -4.10 18.19 5.33
N ALA A 163 -4.16 17.18 4.47
CA ALA A 163 -5.41 16.59 3.98
C ALA A 163 -6.26 16.02 5.12
N LEU A 164 -5.62 15.42 6.13
CA LEU A 164 -6.27 14.75 7.25
C LEU A 164 -6.22 15.54 8.56
N ALA A 165 -5.89 16.84 8.53
CA ALA A 165 -5.69 17.66 9.74
C ALA A 165 -6.94 17.74 10.64
N HIS A 166 -8.13 17.57 10.06
CA HIS A 166 -9.42 17.68 10.74
C HIS A 166 -10.27 16.41 10.61
N THR A 167 -9.66 15.27 10.29
CA THR A 167 -10.34 13.97 10.25
C THR A 167 -10.02 13.16 11.51
N PRO A 168 -10.96 12.34 12.03
CA PRO A 168 -10.68 11.42 13.13
C PRO A 168 -9.56 10.45 12.79
N VAL A 169 -8.69 10.13 13.76
CA VAL A 169 -7.70 9.07 13.62
C VAL A 169 -8.40 7.72 13.63
N LEU A 170 -8.19 6.91 12.58
CA LEU A 170 -8.75 5.58 12.43
C LEU A 170 -7.64 4.53 12.51
N ASP A 171 -7.97 3.36 13.04
CA ASP A 171 -7.12 2.16 13.04
C ASP A 171 -7.56 1.15 11.97
N PHE A 172 -6.61 0.36 11.47
CA PHE A 172 -6.91 -0.78 10.61
C PHE A 172 -7.60 -1.89 11.42
N GLN A 173 -8.77 -2.30 10.97
CA GLN A 173 -9.57 -3.31 11.68
C GLN A 173 -8.93 -4.70 11.53
N VAL A 174 -8.90 -5.45 12.63
CA VAL A 174 -8.46 -6.85 12.61
C VAL A 174 -9.66 -7.71 12.20
N PRO A 175 -9.62 -8.41 11.05
CA PRO A 175 -10.72 -9.27 10.64
C PRO A 175 -10.73 -10.59 11.42
N ASP A 176 -11.91 -11.21 11.47
CA ASP A 176 -12.07 -12.55 12.05
C ASP A 176 -11.12 -13.56 11.39
N GLY A 177 -10.61 -14.48 12.21
CA GLY A 177 -9.67 -15.51 11.76
C GLY A 177 -8.22 -15.02 11.63
N ILE A 178 -7.89 -13.84 12.14
CA ILE A 178 -6.50 -13.46 12.44
C ILE A 178 -6.16 -13.85 13.89
N VAL A 179 -5.00 -14.46 14.07
CA VAL A 179 -4.39 -14.75 15.38
C VAL A 179 -3.06 -14.03 15.47
N PHE A 180 -2.69 -13.60 16.67
CA PHE A 180 -1.38 -13.01 16.92
C PHE A 180 -0.55 -13.99 17.75
N VAL A 181 0.67 -14.26 17.30
CA VAL A 181 1.62 -15.11 18.02
C VAL A 181 2.96 -14.41 18.14
N ASN A 182 3.68 -14.71 19.22
CA ASN A 182 5.03 -14.24 19.43
C ASN A 182 5.99 -15.10 18.60
N VAL A 183 6.74 -14.47 17.71
CA VAL A 183 7.66 -15.12 16.79
C VAL A 183 9.07 -14.65 17.07
N ASP A 184 10.03 -15.57 17.00
CA ASP A 184 11.44 -15.23 17.00
C ASP A 184 11.82 -14.66 15.61
N PRO A 185 12.32 -13.40 15.53
CA PRO A 185 12.54 -12.74 14.24
C PRO A 185 13.69 -13.34 13.42
N GLU A 186 14.58 -14.14 14.02
CA GLU A 186 15.70 -14.77 13.33
C GLU A 186 15.29 -16.09 12.69
N THR A 187 14.43 -16.86 13.36
CA THR A 187 14.03 -18.21 12.92
C THR A 187 12.66 -18.26 12.25
N GLY A 188 11.77 -17.31 12.54
CA GLY A 188 10.36 -17.35 12.11
C GLY A 188 9.51 -18.39 12.86
N LEU A 189 10.03 -19.02 13.91
CA LEU A 189 9.33 -19.98 14.75
C LEU A 189 8.65 -19.31 15.95
N LEU A 190 7.79 -20.05 16.67
CA LEU A 190 7.23 -19.54 17.91
C LEU A 190 8.37 -19.21 18.89
N ALA A 191 8.34 -17.99 19.42
CA ALA A 191 9.26 -17.58 20.46
C ALA A 191 8.97 -18.36 21.75
N SER A 192 10.01 -18.86 22.41
CA SER A 192 9.88 -19.39 23.77
C SER A 192 9.58 -18.27 24.76
N ASP A 193 9.00 -18.62 25.91
CA ASP A 193 8.66 -17.68 26.99
C ASP A 193 9.88 -16.90 27.54
N PHE A 194 11.09 -17.35 27.22
CA PHE A 194 12.36 -16.74 27.63
C PHE A 194 13.00 -15.84 26.57
N SER A 195 12.36 -15.66 25.41
CA SER A 195 12.92 -14.81 24.35
C SER A 195 12.63 -13.34 24.57
N ASP A 196 13.67 -12.57 24.88
CA ASP A 196 13.60 -11.11 25.00
C ASP A 196 13.42 -10.39 23.64
N LYS A 197 13.53 -11.12 22.52
CA LYS A 197 13.47 -10.58 21.15
C LYS A 197 12.16 -10.90 20.43
N ALA A 198 11.22 -11.55 21.10
CA ALA A 198 9.96 -11.96 20.48
C ALA A 198 9.21 -10.77 19.86
N ILE A 199 8.75 -10.95 18.62
CA ILE A 199 7.89 -9.98 17.93
C ILE A 199 6.49 -10.55 17.77
N LEU A 200 5.48 -9.77 18.17
CA LEU A 200 4.09 -10.13 17.93
C LEU A 200 3.79 -9.98 16.45
N GLN A 201 3.36 -11.05 15.79
CA GLN A 201 3.02 -11.06 14.36
C GLN A 201 1.64 -11.65 14.11
N PRO A 202 0.86 -11.10 13.16
CA PRO A 202 -0.42 -11.66 12.78
C PRO A 202 -0.25 -12.83 11.81
N PHE A 203 -1.11 -13.84 11.96
CA PHE A 203 -1.24 -14.97 11.04
C PHE A 203 -2.72 -15.22 10.73
N ILE A 204 -2.98 -15.78 9.56
CA ILE A 204 -4.28 -16.38 9.28
C ILE A 204 -4.40 -17.63 10.15
N LYS A 205 -5.49 -17.79 10.90
CA LYS A 205 -5.70 -18.92 11.81
C LYS A 205 -5.46 -20.26 11.11
N GLY A 206 -4.62 -21.09 11.70
CA GLY A 206 -4.16 -22.37 11.14
C GLY A 206 -2.93 -22.27 10.22
N THR A 207 -2.33 -21.09 10.09
CA THR A 207 -1.08 -20.86 9.32
C THR A 207 0.07 -20.37 10.19
N GLU A 208 -0.17 -20.14 11.48
CA GLU A 208 0.85 -19.82 12.46
C GLU A 208 1.89 -20.94 12.59
N PRO A 209 3.16 -20.62 12.92
CA PRO A 209 4.17 -21.63 13.23
C PRO A 209 3.71 -22.51 14.38
N LEU A 210 3.97 -23.82 14.30
CA LEU A 210 3.60 -24.79 15.34
C LEU A 210 4.78 -25.26 16.19
N SER A 211 6.01 -25.02 15.70
CA SER A 211 7.24 -25.41 16.39
C SER A 211 7.87 -24.20 17.08
N TYR A 212 8.48 -24.47 18.22
CA TYR A 212 9.27 -23.50 18.99
C TYR A 212 10.74 -23.57 18.61
N PHE A 213 11.43 -22.45 18.86
CA PHE A 213 12.88 -22.40 18.97
C PHE A 213 13.31 -22.61 20.43
#